data_AF-A0A523GR71-F1
#
_entry.id   AF-A0A523GR71-F1
#
_cell.length_a   1.000
_cell.length_b   1.000
_cell.length_c   1.000
_cell.angle_alpha   90.00
_cell.angle_beta   90.00
_cell.angle_gamma   90.00
#
_symmetry.space_group_name_H-M   'P 1'
#
loop_
_entity.id
_entity.type
_entity.pdbx_description
1 polymer ?
#
loop_
_entity_poly.entity_id
_entity_poly.type
_entity_poly.pdbx_seq_one_letter_code
_entity_poly.pdbx_strand_id
1 'polypeptide(L)' 'MTSITIALSKGRIFDETAPLLKAAGVVALDNPETSRKLILATNRADVWLIIVR' A
#
# COMPACT_ATOMS: atom_id res chain seq x y z
N MET A 1 -8.19 -18.90 -3.59
CA MET A 1 -7.51 -17.93 -2.72
C MET A 1 -7.74 -16.55 -3.31
N THR A 2 -8.46 -15.67 -2.61
CA THR A 2 -8.80 -14.32 -3.09
C THR A 2 -7.78 -13.33 -2.56
N SER A 3 -6.93 -12.80 -3.43
CA SER A 3 -6.01 -11.69 -3.12
C SER A 3 -6.67 -10.35 -3.43
N ILE A 4 -6.46 -9.35 -2.57
CA ILE A 4 -6.96 -7.99 -2.74
C ILE A 4 -5.78 -7.10 -3.13
N THR A 5 -5.94 -6.36 -4.23
CA THR A 5 -4.95 -5.41 -4.69
C THR A 5 -5.53 -4.00 -4.59
N ILE A 6 -4.88 -3.14 -3.82
CA ILE A 6 -5.31 -1.77 -3.56
C ILE A 6 -4.38 -0.83 -4.34
N ALA A 7 -4.94 -0.14 -5.32
CA ALA A 7 -4.21 0.89 -6.07
C ALA A 7 -4.29 2.24 -5.36
N LEU A 8 -3.15 2.86 -5.09
CA LEU A 8 -3.03 4.18 -4.48
C LEU A 8 -2.09 5.07 -5.28
N SER A 9 -2.35 6.37 -5.29
CA SER A 9 -1.44 7.36 -5.87
C SER A 9 -0.38 7.80 -4.86
N LYS A 10 0.81 8.18 -5.35
CA LYS A 10 1.88 8.75 -4.49
C LYS A 10 1.50 10.10 -3.89
N GLY A 11 2.22 10.46 -2.82
CA GLY A 11 2.09 11.74 -2.13
C GLY A 11 0.87 11.76 -1.21
N ARG A 12 0.14 12.88 -1.23
CA ARG A 12 -0.91 13.19 -0.24
C ARG A 12 -1.99 12.11 -0.11
N ILE A 13 -2.40 11.44 -1.19
CA ILE A 13 -3.40 10.36 -1.12
C ILE A 13 -2.85 9.17 -0.31
N PHE A 14 -1.59 8.80 -0.52
CA PHE A 14 -0.96 7.73 0.26
C PHE A 14 -0.84 8.13 1.73
N ASP A 15 -0.40 9.35 2.03
CA ASP A 15 -0.21 9.81 3.42
C ASP A 15 -1.53 9.87 4.20
N GLU A 16 -2.61 10.29 3.55
CA GLU A 16 -3.95 10.33 4.15
C GLU A 16 -4.58 8.93 4.28
N THR A 17 -4.26 7.99 3.38
CA THR A 17 -4.82 6.62 3.39
C THR A 17 -4.00 5.63 4.21
N ALA A 18 -2.70 5.86 4.41
CA ALA A 18 -1.84 5.05 5.26
C ALA A 18 -2.40 4.81 6.68
N PRO A 19 -2.90 5.83 7.42
CA PRO A 19 -3.51 5.60 8.72
C PRO A 19 -4.82 4.79 8.64
N LEU A 20 -5.60 4.93 7.57
CA LEU A 20 -6.82 4.13 7.34
C LEU A 20 -6.48 2.66 7.08
N LEU A 21 -5.48 2.40 6.24
CA LEU A 21 -4.98 1.05 5.98
C LEU A 21 -4.43 0.42 7.26
N LYS A 22 -3.69 1.20 8.05
CA LYS A 22 -3.17 0.75 9.34
C LYS A 22 -4.29 0.39 10.32
N ALA A 23 -5.37 1.17 10.37
CA ALA A 23 -6.55 0.85 11.17
C ALA A 23 -7.24 -0.46 10.71
N ALA A 24 -7.18 -0.77 9.41
CA ALA A 24 -7.62 -2.05 8.86
C ALA A 24 -6.60 -3.19 9.03
N GLY A 25 -5.48 -2.94 9.70
CA GLY A 25 -4.41 -3.92 9.94
C GLY A 25 -3.52 -4.19 8.73
N VAL A 26 -3.55 -3.33 7.71
CA VAL A 26 -2.70 -3.41 6.51
C VAL A 26 -1.59 -2.37 6.61
N VAL A 27 -0.34 -2.81 6.56
CA VAL A 27 0.84 -1.94 6.65
C VAL A 27 1.79 -2.28 5.51
N ALA A 28 2.18 -1.28 4.73
CA ALA A 28 3.20 -1.42 3.70
C ALA A 28 4.55 -1.74 4.33
N LEU A 29 5.25 -2.75 3.81
CA LEU A 29 6.59 -3.12 4.29
C LEU A 29 7.69 -2.20 3.73
N ASP A 30 7.44 -1.61 2.56
CA ASP A 30 8.33 -0.69 1.88
C ASP A 30 7.72 0.73 1.90
N ASN A 31 8.57 1.74 2.00
CA ASN A 31 8.14 3.14 1.90
C ASN A 31 7.94 3.53 0.41
N PRO A 32 6.71 3.88 -0.04
CA PRO A 32 6.46 4.32 -1.42
C PRO A 32 7.16 5.62 -1.81
N GLU A 33 7.52 6.49 -0.86
CA GLU A 33 8.17 7.75 -1.16
C GLU A 33 9.62 7.55 -1.59
N THR A 34 10.35 6.66 -0.91
CA THR A 34 11.75 6.35 -1.24
C THR A 34 11.88 5.23 -2.27
N SER A 35 10.86 4.37 -2.39
CA SER A 35 10.87 3.24 -3.29
C SER A 35 10.37 3.59 -4.69
N ARG A 36 11.08 3.10 -5.71
CA ARG A 36 10.63 3.10 -7.11
C ARG A 36 9.83 1.85 -7.49
N LYS A 37 9.54 0.97 -6.52
CA LYS A 37 8.68 -0.20 -6.75
C LYS A 37 7.24 0.26 -6.98
N LEU A 38 6.61 -0.31 -8.01
CA LEU A 38 5.20 -0.09 -8.31
C LEU A 38 4.28 -0.99 -7.48
N ILE A 39 4.79 -2.14 -7.02
CA ILE A 39 4.06 -3.09 -6.19
C ILE A 39 4.79 -3.18 -4.85
N LEU A 40 4.07 -2.91 -3.76
CA LEU A 40 4.56 -2.98 -2.39
C LEU A 40 3.89 -4.15 -1.69
N ALA A 41 4.72 -4.97 -1.05
CA ALA A 41 4.24 -6.01 -0.15
C ALA A 41 3.69 -5.36 1.13
N THR A 42 2.68 -5.99 1.71
CA THR A 42 2.14 -5.61 3.01
C THR A 42 2.47 -6.67 4.05
N ASN A 43 2.16 -6.40 5.32
CA ASN A 43 2.19 -7.39 6.39
C ASN A 43 1.21 -8.56 6.19
N ARG A 44 0.29 -8.48 5.22
CA ARG A 44 -0.68 -9.53 4.90
C ARG A 44 -0.38 -10.12 3.52
N ALA A 45 -0.25 -11.44 3.43
CA ALA A 45 0.10 -12.12 2.18
C ALA A 45 -1.00 -12.05 1.10
N ASP A 46 -2.24 -11.80 1.51
CA ASP A 46 -3.41 -11.66 0.66
C ASP A 46 -3.66 -10.22 0.19
N VAL A 47 -2.91 -9.23 0.70
CA VAL A 47 -3.10 -7.81 0.37
C VAL A 47 -1.86 -7.20 -0.26
N TRP A 48 -2.04 -6.60 -1.43
CA TRP A 48 -0.99 -5.96 -2.21
C TRP A 48 -1.31 -4.48 -2.43
N LEU A 49 -0.30 -3.63 -2.30
CA LEU A 49 -0.42 -2.20 -2.60
C LEU A 49 0.23 -1.92 -3.95
N ILE A 50 -0.51 -1.32 -4.87
CA ILE A 50 0.02 -0.84 -6.14
C ILE A 50 0.07 0.67 -6.10
N ILE A 51 1.23 1.22 -6.44
CA ILE A 51 1.45 2.65 -6.51
C ILE A 51 1.32 3.11 -7.97
N VAL A 52 0.27 3.86 -8.24
CA VAL A 52 -0.05 4.42 -9.57
C VAL A 52 0.37 5.89 -9.59
N ARG A 53 0.85 6.39 -10.74
CA ARG A 53 1.15 7.81 -10.90
C ARG A 53 -0.12 8.60 -11.16
#